data_AF-A0AA38PNS8-F1
#
_entry.id   AF-A0AA38PNS8-F1
#
_cell.length_a   1.000
_cell.length_b   1.000
_cell.length_c   1.000
_cell.angle_alpha   90.00
_cell.angle_beta   90.00
_cell.angle_gamma   90.00
#
_symmetry.space_group_name_H-M   'P 1'
#
loop_
_entity.id
_entity.type
_entity.pdbx_description
1 polymer ?
#
loop_
_entity_poly.entity_id
_entity_poly.type
_entity_poly.pdbx_seq_one_letter_code
_entity_poly.pdbx_strand_id
1 'polypeptide(L)'
;RNIPPPDFSSNTYATIRRALIADADSPGITTGAEAQQLLRDQWEEENGTLRARYETQLEEDQAIAEARIEEAANEQRIKDAERKAKEDELAKKAQGKRTPLYSFKQGVGVGHIRQQIHPYAKKLMTTRKYVPLWYFLPEATAEAKECNREAIDNNRFQIAMDETDSSNSALTLVGSHTVRASPNAVPDSRLSWDQVMRAKSSFLNALSYGDFTNDFVKMFAGFYTGMDMHPELREEHGDKVLALYHAEMRRAWYEGFEQREPFDLAVFSEDTLEKCRIEIRRQNNEKASKRCRW
;
A
#
# COMPACT_ATOMS: atom_id res chain seq x y z
N ARG A 1 16.59 -17.19 63.83
CA ARG A 1 15.89 -17.78 65.00
C ARG A 1 16.96 -18.26 65.97
N ASN A 2 16.86 -17.93 67.26
CA ASN A 2 17.88 -18.29 68.24
C ASN A 2 17.74 -19.78 68.58
N ILE A 3 18.62 -20.63 68.05
CA ILE A 3 18.66 -22.04 68.42
C ILE A 3 19.27 -22.09 69.83
N PRO A 4 18.56 -22.58 70.86
CA PRO A 4 19.10 -22.65 72.20
C PRO A 4 20.28 -23.64 72.26
N PRO A 5 21.28 -23.39 73.13
CA PRO A 5 22.36 -24.33 73.33
C PRO A 5 21.80 -25.70 73.73
N PRO A 6 22.38 -26.80 73.21
CA PRO A 6 22.06 -28.15 73.68
C PRO A 6 22.25 -28.24 75.19
N ASP A 7 21.44 -29.07 75.86
CA ASP A 7 21.64 -29.33 77.27
C ASP A 7 22.88 -30.22 77.48
N PHE A 8 24.03 -29.59 77.65
CA PHE A 8 25.31 -30.23 77.91
C PHE A 8 25.41 -30.88 79.30
N SER A 9 24.38 -30.76 80.15
CA SER A 9 24.29 -31.47 81.44
C SER A 9 23.64 -32.86 81.31
N SER A 10 22.88 -33.09 80.23
CA SER A 10 22.22 -34.35 79.93
C SER A 10 23.18 -35.55 79.86
N ASN A 11 22.64 -36.74 80.10
CA ASN A 11 23.39 -38.00 80.11
C ASN A 11 23.99 -38.34 78.72
N THR A 12 23.47 -37.76 77.64
CA THR A 12 23.99 -37.90 76.28
C THR A 12 25.42 -37.39 76.12
N TYR A 13 25.81 -36.34 76.85
CA TYR A 13 27.15 -35.76 76.81
C TYR A 13 28.06 -36.29 77.93
N ALA A 14 27.59 -37.24 78.75
CA ALA A 14 28.35 -37.75 79.91
C ALA A 14 29.66 -38.45 79.51
N THR A 15 29.68 -39.15 78.38
CA THR A 15 30.87 -39.82 77.85
C THR A 15 31.92 -38.81 77.39
N ILE A 16 31.49 -37.73 76.72
CA ILE A 16 32.36 -36.66 76.21
C ILE A 16 32.94 -35.85 77.39
N ARG A 17 32.12 -35.54 78.40
CA ARG A 17 32.59 -34.87 79.63
C ARG A 17 33.65 -35.68 80.38
N ARG A 18 33.51 -37.02 80.45
CA ARG A 18 34.52 -37.88 81.09
C ARG A 18 35.81 -37.97 80.29
N ALA A 19 35.72 -38.01 78.95
CA ALA A 19 36.89 -38.03 78.07
C ALA A 19 37.71 -36.74 78.19
N LEU A 20 37.06 -35.57 78.26
CA LEU A 20 37.72 -34.27 78.45
C LEU A 20 38.43 -34.11 79.80
N ILE A 21 37.95 -34.79 80.85
CA ILE A 21 38.58 -34.81 82.18
C ILE A 21 39.78 -35.77 82.23
N ALA A 22 39.79 -36.80 81.39
CA ALA A 22 40.85 -37.81 81.33
C ALA A 22 41.96 -37.47 80.31
N ASP A 23 41.76 -36.41 79.52
CA ASP A 23 42.69 -35.97 78.48
C ASP A 23 43.85 -35.16 79.09
N ALA A 24 45.08 -35.61 78.86
CA ALA A 24 46.29 -35.07 79.50
C ALA A 24 46.79 -33.77 78.85
N ASP A 25 46.33 -33.46 77.64
CA ASP A 25 46.77 -32.30 76.86
C ASP A 25 45.85 -31.07 77.01
N SER A 26 44.82 -31.15 77.86
CA SER A 26 43.86 -30.06 78.14
C SER A 26 44.07 -29.50 79.57
N PRO A 27 45.06 -28.61 79.80
CA PRO A 27 45.38 -28.12 81.14
C PRO A 27 44.25 -27.25 81.70
N GLY A 28 43.57 -27.72 82.76
CA GLY A 28 42.60 -26.93 83.52
C GLY A 28 41.18 -27.49 83.60
N ILE A 29 40.92 -28.72 83.12
CA ILE A 29 39.59 -29.36 83.18
C ILE A 29 39.63 -30.51 84.19
N THR A 30 39.39 -30.20 85.46
CA THR A 30 39.41 -31.18 86.57
C THR A 30 38.03 -31.52 87.10
N THR A 31 37.01 -30.73 86.73
CA THR A 31 35.64 -30.85 87.27
C THR A 31 34.60 -31.00 86.15
N GLY A 32 33.55 -31.78 86.39
CA GLY A 32 32.44 -31.96 85.43
C GLY A 32 31.72 -30.66 85.01
N ALA A 33 31.77 -29.62 85.85
CA ALA A 33 31.24 -28.30 85.53
C ALA A 33 32.13 -27.50 84.56
N GLU A 34 33.47 -27.68 84.64
CA GLU A 34 34.44 -27.04 83.73
C GLU A 34 34.33 -27.66 82.33
N ALA A 35 34.16 -28.98 82.25
CA ALA A 35 33.90 -29.68 81.00
C ALA A 35 32.57 -29.26 80.35
N GLN A 36 31.54 -28.91 81.14
CA GLN A 36 30.28 -28.36 80.62
C GLN A 36 30.45 -26.94 80.09
N GLN A 37 31.28 -26.12 80.73
CA GLN A 37 31.52 -24.75 80.30
C GLN A 37 32.33 -24.72 79.00
N LEU A 38 33.38 -25.54 78.88
CA LEU A 38 34.14 -25.64 77.63
C LEU A 38 33.27 -26.07 76.45
N LEU A 39 32.39 -27.06 76.64
CA LEU A 39 31.47 -27.51 75.59
C LEU A 39 30.45 -26.43 75.19
N ARG A 40 30.04 -25.57 76.15
CA ARG A 40 29.22 -24.40 75.85
C ARG A 40 30.00 -23.35 75.07
N ASP A 41 31.21 -23.03 75.49
CA ASP A 41 32.05 -22.00 74.87
C ASP A 41 32.43 -22.41 73.43
N GLN A 42 32.79 -23.69 73.22
CA GLN A 42 33.03 -24.25 71.88
C GLN A 42 31.77 -24.23 71.00
N TRP A 43 30.61 -24.57 71.57
CA TRP A 43 29.36 -24.49 70.83
C TRP A 43 28.99 -23.03 70.49
N GLU A 44 29.24 -22.07 71.38
CA GLU A 44 29.01 -20.65 71.10
C GLU A 44 29.94 -20.12 70.01
N GLU A 45 31.20 -20.55 69.99
CA GLU A 45 32.18 -20.21 68.95
C GLU A 45 31.80 -20.83 67.59
N GLU A 46 31.50 -22.13 67.55
CA GLU A 46 31.06 -22.82 66.33
C GLU A 46 29.71 -22.28 65.82
N ASN A 47 28.75 -22.05 66.70
CA ASN A 47 27.46 -21.47 66.33
C ASN A 47 27.62 -20.01 65.89
N GLY A 48 28.54 -19.26 66.50
CA GLY A 48 28.89 -17.89 66.09
C GLY A 48 29.48 -17.86 64.67
N THR A 49 30.42 -18.75 64.37
CA THR A 49 31.02 -18.86 63.03
C THR A 49 30.02 -19.34 61.97
N LEU A 50 29.15 -20.29 62.31
CA LEU A 50 28.08 -20.75 61.43
C LEU A 50 27.04 -19.65 61.15
N ARG A 51 26.67 -18.86 62.17
CA ARG A 51 25.78 -17.71 62.00
C ARG A 51 26.41 -16.66 61.10
N ALA A 52 27.68 -16.32 61.32
CA ALA A 52 28.39 -15.37 60.47
C ALA A 52 28.41 -15.83 59.01
N ARG A 53 28.71 -17.11 58.74
CA ARG A 53 28.66 -17.68 57.38
C ARG A 53 27.26 -17.63 56.77
N TYR A 54 26.23 -17.94 57.56
CA TYR A 54 24.85 -17.88 57.09
C TYR A 54 24.39 -16.45 56.79
N GLU A 55 24.80 -15.49 57.61
CA GLU A 55 24.51 -14.07 57.42
C GLU A 55 25.21 -13.55 56.15
N THR A 56 26.48 -13.92 55.92
CA THR A 56 27.18 -13.63 54.66
C THR A 56 26.47 -14.24 53.44
N GLN A 57 26.03 -15.50 53.52
CA GLN A 57 25.28 -16.12 52.41
C GLN A 57 23.95 -15.41 52.14
N LEU A 58 23.25 -14.98 53.20
CA LEU A 58 21.98 -14.26 53.05
C LEU A 58 22.19 -12.90 52.37
N GLU A 59 23.27 -12.19 52.72
CA GLU A 59 23.64 -10.92 52.08
C GLU A 59 24.01 -11.11 50.60
N GLU A 60 24.78 -12.16 50.27
CA GLU A 60 25.11 -12.51 48.89
C GLU A 60 23.85 -12.86 48.07
N ASP A 61 22.96 -13.68 48.62
CA ASP A 61 21.70 -14.05 47.97
C ASP A 61 20.78 -12.85 47.77
N GLN A 62 20.71 -11.93 48.74
CA GLN A 62 19.96 -10.67 48.61
C GLN A 62 20.56 -9.79 47.52
N ALA A 63 21.89 -9.63 47.49
CA ALA A 63 22.57 -8.84 46.47
C ALA A 63 22.36 -9.41 45.05
N ILE A 64 22.35 -10.73 44.90
CA ILE A 64 22.04 -11.39 43.62
C ILE A 64 20.58 -11.18 43.22
N ALA A 65 19.64 -11.27 44.16
CA ALA A 65 18.23 -11.07 43.89
C ALA A 65 17.95 -9.61 43.47
N GLU A 66 18.54 -8.65 44.17
CA GLU A 66 18.45 -7.22 43.83
C GLU A 66 19.10 -6.92 42.47
N ALA A 67 20.27 -7.48 42.19
CA ALA A 67 20.92 -7.32 40.89
C ALA A 67 20.06 -7.86 39.73
N ARG A 68 19.37 -9.00 39.92
CA ARG A 68 18.44 -9.54 38.91
C ARG A 68 17.21 -8.66 38.72
N ILE A 69 16.68 -8.07 39.78
CA ILE A 69 15.55 -7.13 39.70
C ILE A 69 15.97 -5.88 38.93
N GLU A 70 17.14 -5.33 39.24
CA GLU A 70 17.68 -4.14 38.57
C GLU A 70 17.99 -4.41 37.09
N GLU A 71 18.56 -5.57 36.77
CA GLU A 71 18.82 -6.00 35.40
C GLU A 71 17.52 -6.15 34.60
N ALA A 72 16.52 -6.83 35.16
CA ALA A 72 15.20 -6.95 34.54
C ALA A 72 14.51 -5.59 34.36
N ALA A 73 14.62 -4.69 35.33
CA ALA A 73 14.09 -3.33 35.23
C ALA A 73 14.82 -2.53 34.14
N ASN A 74 16.14 -2.65 34.04
CA ASN A 74 16.93 -2.00 33.00
C ASN A 74 16.61 -2.55 31.61
N GLU A 75 16.52 -3.87 31.44
CA GLU A 75 16.07 -4.48 30.19
C GLU A 75 14.68 -3.99 29.77
N GLN A 76 13.75 -3.89 30.72
CA GLN A 76 12.40 -3.42 30.45
C GLN A 76 12.41 -1.95 30.01
N ARG A 77 13.22 -1.11 30.67
CA ARG A 77 13.42 0.29 30.29
C ARG A 77 14.02 0.43 28.89
N ILE A 78 14.98 -0.43 28.53
CA ILE A 78 15.57 -0.46 27.18
C ILE A 78 14.51 -0.86 26.15
N LYS A 79 13.74 -1.92 26.40
CA LYS A 79 12.66 -2.38 25.49
C LYS A 79 11.58 -1.31 25.31
N ASP A 80 11.20 -0.62 26.38
CA ASP A 80 10.23 0.48 26.33
C ASP A 80 10.77 1.70 25.58
N ALA A 81 12.05 2.05 25.79
CA ALA A 81 12.71 3.11 25.03
C ALA A 81 12.81 2.78 23.54
N GLU A 82 13.14 1.54 23.18
CA GLU A 82 13.16 1.08 21.79
C GLU A 82 11.78 1.10 21.15
N ARG A 83 10.74 0.66 21.87
CA ARG A 83 9.35 0.71 21.38
C ARG A 83 8.91 2.15 21.14
N LYS A 84 9.17 3.05 22.08
CA LYS A 84 8.85 4.48 21.94
C LYS A 84 9.61 5.11 20.79
N ALA A 85 10.90 4.80 20.63
CA ALA A 85 11.69 5.28 19.50
C ALA A 85 11.14 4.80 18.14
N LYS A 86 10.71 3.53 18.05
CA LYS A 86 10.05 2.98 16.85
C LYS A 86 8.71 3.66 16.57
N GLU A 87 7.89 3.91 17.60
CA GLU A 87 6.63 4.64 17.48
C GLU A 87 6.83 6.08 17.02
N ASP A 88 7.82 6.79 17.59
CA ASP A 88 8.18 8.15 17.21
C ASP A 88 8.72 8.23 15.78
N GLU A 89 9.53 7.25 15.35
CA GLU A 89 10.00 7.15 13.97
C GLU A 89 8.84 6.89 13.00
N LEU A 90 7.90 6.01 13.37
CA LEU A 90 6.71 5.74 12.58
C LEU A 90 5.81 6.98 12.48
N ALA A 91 5.65 7.72 13.59
CA ALA A 91 4.88 8.96 13.63
C ALA A 91 5.52 10.05 12.76
N LYS A 92 6.85 10.21 12.82
CA LYS A 92 7.59 11.14 11.94
C LYS A 92 7.46 10.75 10.46
N LYS A 93 7.59 9.46 10.14
CA LYS A 93 7.36 8.94 8.77
C LYS A 93 5.92 9.18 8.32
N ALA A 94 4.94 8.99 9.19
CA ALA A 94 3.53 9.26 8.88
C ALA A 94 3.27 10.75 8.68
N GLN A 95 3.91 11.62 9.46
CA GLN A 95 3.81 13.07 9.32
C GLN A 95 4.45 13.58 8.03
N GLY A 96 5.61 13.04 7.64
CA GLY A 96 6.27 13.36 6.36
C GLY A 96 5.49 12.90 5.12
N LYS A 97 4.63 11.87 5.25
CA LYS A 97 3.73 11.41 4.19
C LYS A 97 2.47 12.26 4.02
N ARG A 98 2.16 13.17 4.94
CA ARG A 98 0.97 14.03 4.81
C ARG A 98 1.21 15.09 3.74
N THR A 99 0.24 15.25 2.85
CA THR A 99 0.23 16.37 1.90
C THR A 99 0.26 17.69 2.69
N PRO A 100 1.22 18.60 2.41
CA PRO A 100 1.28 19.89 3.08
C PRO A 100 -0.04 20.66 2.93
N LEU A 101 -0.49 21.28 4.01
CA LEU A 101 -1.60 22.23 3.93
C LEU A 101 -1.08 23.50 3.26
N TYR A 102 -1.62 23.80 2.08
CA TYR A 102 -1.37 25.06 1.39
C TYR A 102 -2.39 26.10 1.85
N SER A 103 -1.95 27.35 2.02
CA SER A 103 -2.86 28.48 2.29
C SER A 103 -3.79 28.72 1.10
N PHE A 104 -5.06 28.99 1.35
CA PHE A 104 -6.01 29.40 0.31
C PHE A 104 -6.29 30.90 0.36
N LYS A 105 -6.60 31.51 -0.79
CA LYS A 105 -7.02 32.91 -0.87
C LYS A 105 -8.51 33.00 -0.54
N GLN A 106 -8.84 33.64 0.58
CA GLN A 106 -10.23 33.84 0.98
C GLN A 106 -10.96 34.73 -0.05
N GLY A 107 -12.16 34.32 -0.45
CA GLY A 107 -12.97 35.03 -1.46
C GLY A 107 -12.70 34.63 -2.93
N VAL A 108 -11.73 33.75 -3.21
CA VAL A 108 -11.52 33.19 -4.55
C VAL A 108 -12.28 31.87 -4.69
N GLY A 109 -13.37 31.89 -5.47
CA GLY A 109 -14.13 30.69 -5.81
C GLY A 109 -13.47 29.85 -6.92
N VAL A 110 -13.94 28.62 -7.09
CA VAL A 110 -13.52 27.77 -8.22
C VAL A 110 -14.21 28.29 -9.48
N GLY A 111 -13.44 28.79 -10.45
CA GLY A 111 -13.99 29.30 -11.72
C GLY A 111 -14.61 28.22 -12.59
N HIS A 112 -13.97 27.04 -12.69
CA HIS A 112 -14.48 25.88 -13.42
C HIS A 112 -13.95 24.59 -12.80
N ILE A 113 -14.84 23.67 -12.45
CA ILE A 113 -14.45 22.31 -12.05
C ILE A 113 -14.19 21.52 -13.33
N ARG A 114 -12.92 21.16 -13.56
CA ARG A 114 -12.54 20.36 -14.74
C ARG A 114 -13.33 19.06 -14.74
N GLN A 115 -13.91 18.72 -15.90
CA GLN A 115 -14.58 17.45 -16.09
C GLN A 115 -13.62 16.30 -15.78
N GLN A 116 -14.04 15.41 -14.89
CA GLN A 116 -13.28 14.21 -14.56
C GLN A 116 -13.40 13.23 -15.72
N ILE A 117 -12.26 12.94 -16.37
CA ILE A 117 -12.13 11.86 -17.33
C ILE A 117 -11.62 10.60 -16.64
N HIS A 118 -11.85 9.44 -17.24
CA HIS A 118 -11.38 8.16 -16.73
C HIS A 118 -9.85 8.19 -16.47
N PRO A 119 -9.34 7.70 -15.33
CA PRO A 119 -7.90 7.76 -15.01
C PRO A 119 -6.99 7.16 -16.10
N TYR A 120 -7.46 6.08 -16.75
CA TYR A 120 -6.73 5.45 -17.86
C TYR A 120 -6.65 6.35 -19.10
N ALA A 121 -7.77 6.97 -19.47
CA ALA A 121 -7.77 7.95 -20.55
C ALA A 121 -6.86 9.13 -20.22
N LYS A 122 -6.88 9.63 -18.97
CA LYS A 122 -5.98 10.71 -18.53
C LYS A 122 -4.51 10.33 -18.70
N LYS A 123 -4.11 9.12 -18.27
CA LYS A 123 -2.75 8.61 -18.44
C LYS A 123 -2.34 8.62 -19.92
N LEU A 124 -3.19 8.11 -20.80
CA LEU A 124 -2.91 8.05 -22.22
C LEU A 124 -2.84 9.45 -22.86
N MET A 125 -3.75 10.36 -22.51
CA MET A 125 -3.74 11.75 -22.99
C MET A 125 -2.46 12.48 -22.59
N THR A 126 -1.99 12.31 -21.34
CA THR A 126 -0.73 12.88 -20.88
C THR A 126 0.47 12.31 -21.64
N THR A 127 0.43 11.03 -22.01
CA THR A 127 1.46 10.42 -22.87
C THR A 127 1.24 10.68 -24.37
N ARG A 128 0.22 11.44 -24.76
CA ARG A 128 -0.18 11.73 -26.15
C ARG A 128 -0.42 10.49 -27.01
N LYS A 129 -0.86 9.39 -26.39
CA LYS A 129 -1.21 8.15 -27.07
C LYS A 129 -2.65 8.15 -27.56
N TYR A 130 -2.96 7.25 -28.49
CA TYR A 130 -4.33 7.03 -28.94
C TYR A 130 -5.26 6.70 -27.76
N VAL A 131 -6.38 7.40 -27.65
CA VAL A 131 -7.40 7.19 -26.62
C VAL A 131 -8.77 6.97 -27.27
N PRO A 132 -9.39 5.78 -27.12
CA PRO A 132 -10.73 5.52 -27.64
C PRO A 132 -11.72 6.61 -27.22
N LEU A 133 -12.53 7.07 -28.17
CA LEU A 133 -13.39 8.23 -27.96
C LEU A 133 -14.51 7.93 -26.94
N TRP A 134 -14.81 6.65 -26.73
CA TRP A 134 -15.72 6.16 -25.71
C TRP A 134 -15.40 6.70 -24.31
N TYR A 135 -14.13 6.89 -23.95
CA TYR A 135 -13.74 7.41 -22.63
C TYR A 135 -14.21 8.85 -22.34
N PHE A 136 -14.66 9.57 -23.37
CA PHE A 136 -15.14 10.94 -23.30
C PHE A 136 -16.67 11.04 -23.31
N LEU A 137 -17.35 9.89 -23.36
CA LEU A 137 -18.78 9.79 -23.24
C LEU A 137 -19.26 9.88 -21.78
N PRO A 138 -20.53 10.24 -21.54
CA PRO A 138 -21.11 10.27 -20.20
C PRO A 138 -21.02 8.94 -19.45
N GLU A 139 -21.14 7.81 -20.14
CA GLU A 139 -21.08 6.46 -19.60
C GLU A 139 -19.71 6.18 -18.98
N ALA A 140 -18.64 6.50 -19.71
CA ALA A 140 -17.27 6.38 -19.20
C ALA A 140 -16.99 7.38 -18.06
N THR A 141 -17.66 8.54 -18.07
CA THR A 141 -17.56 9.51 -16.97
C THR A 141 -18.23 9.00 -15.70
N ALA A 142 -19.34 8.27 -15.80
CA ALA A 142 -19.97 7.60 -14.66
C ALA A 142 -19.05 6.50 -14.11
N GLU A 143 -18.49 5.66 -14.97
CA GLU A 143 -17.52 4.62 -14.59
C GLU A 143 -16.27 5.22 -13.94
N ALA A 144 -15.75 6.34 -14.46
CA ALA A 144 -14.61 7.05 -13.88
C ALA A 144 -14.86 7.51 -12.43
N LYS A 145 -16.09 7.91 -12.10
CA LYS A 145 -16.48 8.28 -10.73
C LYS A 145 -16.50 7.08 -9.80
N GLU A 146 -16.97 5.93 -10.31
CA GLU A 146 -16.98 4.68 -9.55
C GLU A 146 -15.55 4.17 -9.31
N CYS A 147 -14.69 4.15 -10.32
CA CYS A 147 -13.28 3.79 -10.15
C CYS A 147 -12.55 4.70 -9.15
N ASN A 148 -12.81 6.01 -9.16
CA ASN A 148 -12.25 6.92 -8.16
C ASN A 148 -12.76 6.64 -6.74
N ARG A 149 -14.03 6.26 -6.60
CA ARG A 149 -14.59 5.87 -5.30
C ARG A 149 -13.96 4.57 -4.80
N GLU A 150 -13.75 3.60 -5.69
CA GLU A 150 -13.10 2.33 -5.36
C GLU A 150 -11.61 2.48 -5.05
N ALA A 151 -10.91 3.41 -5.71
CA ALA A 151 -9.50 3.70 -5.42
C ALA A 151 -9.27 4.27 -4.01
N ILE A 152 -10.30 4.83 -3.36
CA ILE A 152 -10.23 5.28 -1.96
C ILE A 152 -10.31 4.06 -1.00
N ASP A 153 -10.92 2.95 -1.44
CA ASP A 153 -10.99 1.69 -0.70
C ASP A 153 -9.69 0.89 -0.90
N ASN A 154 -8.65 1.28 -0.16
CA ASN A 154 -7.27 0.79 -0.28
C ASN A 154 -7.09 -0.74 -0.08
N ASN A 155 -8.13 -1.46 0.33
CA ASN A 155 -8.07 -2.89 0.65
C ASN A 155 -8.64 -3.81 -0.45
N ARG A 156 -8.98 -3.28 -1.63
CA ARG A 156 -9.44 -4.11 -2.75
C ARG A 156 -8.28 -4.50 -3.67
N PHE A 157 -8.19 -5.80 -3.96
CA PHE A 157 -7.35 -6.34 -5.02
C PHE A 157 -8.24 -6.87 -6.14
N GLN A 158 -7.81 -6.65 -7.38
CA GLN A 158 -8.50 -7.16 -8.56
C GLN A 158 -7.57 -8.10 -9.34
N ILE A 159 -8.17 -9.06 -10.04
CA ILE A 159 -7.45 -10.02 -10.85
C ILE A 159 -7.38 -9.45 -12.29
N ALA A 160 -6.17 -9.26 -12.80
CA ALA A 160 -5.92 -8.88 -14.19
C ALA A 160 -5.39 -10.08 -14.98
N MET A 161 -5.86 -10.20 -16.22
CA MET A 161 -5.30 -11.10 -17.22
C MET A 161 -4.34 -10.30 -18.09
N ASP A 162 -3.13 -10.81 -18.28
CA ASP A 162 -2.21 -10.28 -19.28
C ASP A 162 -2.55 -10.89 -20.65
N GLU A 163 -2.89 -10.04 -21.62
CA GLU A 163 -3.22 -10.45 -23.00
C GLU A 163 -1.95 -10.57 -23.88
N THR A 164 -0.80 -10.84 -23.26
CA THR A 164 0.45 -11.08 -23.99
C THR A 164 0.57 -12.57 -24.28
N ASP A 165 0.26 -12.93 -25.53
CA ASP A 165 0.35 -14.26 -26.15
C ASP A 165 -0.72 -15.30 -25.75
N SER A 166 -1.49 -15.71 -26.77
CA SER A 166 -2.61 -16.66 -26.76
C SER A 166 -2.26 -18.11 -26.33
N SER A 167 -1.12 -18.31 -25.67
CA SER A 167 -0.67 -19.62 -25.18
C SER A 167 -0.23 -19.63 -23.71
N ASN A 168 -0.09 -18.47 -23.03
CA ASN A 168 0.23 -18.40 -21.60
C ASN A 168 -0.42 -17.17 -20.93
N SER A 169 -1.75 -17.16 -20.77
CA SER A 169 -2.43 -16.10 -20.03
C SER A 169 -2.04 -16.14 -18.55
N ALA A 170 -1.18 -15.21 -18.12
CA ALA A 170 -0.81 -15.05 -16.73
C ALA A 170 -1.88 -14.22 -15.99
N LEU A 171 -2.41 -14.78 -14.90
CA LEU A 171 -3.28 -14.09 -13.96
C LEU A 171 -2.41 -13.34 -12.94
N THR A 172 -2.57 -12.03 -12.84
CA THR A 172 -1.86 -11.18 -11.87
C THR A 172 -2.85 -10.54 -10.91
N LEU A 173 -2.53 -10.53 -9.61
CA LEU A 173 -3.25 -9.73 -8.63
C LEU A 173 -2.70 -8.30 -8.68
N VAL A 174 -3.58 -7.34 -8.89
CA VAL A 174 -3.23 -5.94 -9.00
C VAL A 174 -4.07 -5.15 -8.00
N GLY A 175 -3.46 -4.18 -7.32
CA GLY A 175 -4.19 -3.32 -6.40
C GLY A 175 -5.26 -2.50 -7.13
N SER A 176 -6.41 -2.26 -6.49
CA SER A 176 -7.54 -1.51 -7.08
C SER A 176 -7.20 -0.07 -7.48
N HIS A 177 -6.04 0.45 -7.05
CA HIS A 177 -5.50 1.75 -7.43
C HIS A 177 -4.80 1.75 -8.80
N THR A 178 -4.63 0.59 -9.44
CA THR A 178 -3.96 0.51 -10.73
C THR A 178 -4.88 0.95 -11.86
N VAL A 179 -4.34 1.86 -12.67
CA VAL A 179 -5.06 2.50 -13.76
C VAL A 179 -5.17 1.53 -14.94
N ARG A 180 -6.30 0.83 -15.07
CA ARG A 180 -6.59 -0.14 -16.15
C ARG A 180 -7.59 0.41 -17.17
N ALA A 181 -7.53 -0.11 -18.39
CA ALA A 181 -8.57 0.08 -19.39
C ALA A 181 -9.92 -0.47 -18.89
N SER A 182 -11.00 0.25 -19.18
CA SER A 182 -12.35 -0.23 -18.93
C SER A 182 -12.68 -1.43 -19.83
N PRO A 183 -13.32 -2.49 -19.31
CA PRO A 183 -13.83 -3.59 -20.13
C PRO A 183 -14.97 -3.14 -21.07
N ASN A 184 -15.62 -2.02 -20.75
CA ASN A 184 -16.68 -1.44 -21.56
C ASN A 184 -16.15 -0.53 -22.68
N ALA A 185 -14.83 -0.32 -22.75
CA ALA A 185 -14.23 0.57 -23.74
C ALA A 185 -14.49 0.07 -25.16
N VAL A 186 -15.24 0.87 -25.92
CA VAL A 186 -15.58 0.59 -27.32
C VAL A 186 -14.57 1.28 -28.24
N PRO A 187 -14.02 0.60 -29.26
CA PRO A 187 -13.19 1.24 -30.27
C PRO A 187 -14.02 2.20 -31.13
N ASP A 188 -13.40 3.25 -31.65
CA ASP A 188 -14.06 4.28 -32.45
C ASP A 188 -14.84 3.74 -33.65
N SER A 189 -14.34 2.69 -34.31
CA SER A 189 -14.99 2.06 -35.47
C SER A 189 -16.35 1.43 -35.15
N ARG A 190 -16.67 1.27 -33.86
CA ARG A 190 -17.97 0.76 -33.39
C ARG A 190 -18.84 1.85 -32.76
N LEU A 191 -18.37 3.09 -32.70
CA LEU A 191 -19.16 4.21 -32.18
C LEU A 191 -20.15 4.69 -33.24
N SER A 192 -21.34 5.10 -32.80
CA SER A 192 -22.29 5.80 -33.66
C SER A 192 -21.87 7.25 -33.88
N TRP A 193 -22.41 7.87 -34.93
CA TRP A 193 -22.19 9.29 -35.19
C TRP A 193 -22.58 10.19 -34.01
N ASP A 194 -23.73 9.94 -33.37
CA ASP A 194 -24.16 10.69 -32.18
C ASP A 194 -23.16 10.56 -31.03
N GLN A 195 -22.63 9.35 -30.81
CA GLN A 195 -21.60 9.14 -29.78
C GLN A 195 -20.32 9.89 -30.10
N VAL A 196 -19.85 9.85 -31.35
CA VAL A 196 -18.67 10.60 -31.80
C VAL A 196 -18.87 12.11 -31.55
N MET A 197 -20.01 12.65 -31.97
CA MET A 197 -20.30 14.09 -31.81
C MET A 197 -20.50 14.50 -30.36
N ARG A 198 -21.10 13.64 -29.54
CA ARG A 198 -21.28 13.91 -28.10
C ARG A 198 -19.95 13.91 -27.35
N ALA A 199 -19.02 13.05 -27.74
CA ALA A 199 -17.71 12.93 -27.11
C ALA A 199 -16.73 14.04 -27.53
N LYS A 200 -16.94 14.72 -28.66
CA LYS A 200 -15.98 15.68 -29.25
C LYS A 200 -15.58 16.80 -28.28
N SER A 201 -16.53 17.40 -27.58
CA SER A 201 -16.27 18.52 -26.67
C SER A 201 -15.41 18.09 -25.47
N SER A 202 -15.75 16.94 -24.89
CA SER A 202 -14.99 16.33 -23.79
C SER A 202 -13.57 15.96 -24.23
N PHE A 203 -13.40 15.42 -25.45
CA PHE A 203 -12.09 15.10 -26.04
C PHE A 203 -11.25 16.36 -26.27
N LEU A 204 -11.80 17.40 -26.89
CA LEU A 204 -11.10 18.67 -27.13
C LEU A 204 -10.63 19.32 -25.83
N ASN A 205 -11.47 19.32 -24.79
CA ASN A 205 -11.07 19.80 -23.46
C ASN A 205 -9.93 18.96 -22.86
N ALA A 206 -9.93 17.65 -23.12
CA ALA A 206 -8.91 16.74 -22.62
C ALA A 206 -7.56 16.86 -23.32
N LEU A 207 -7.47 17.52 -24.48
CA LEU A 207 -6.18 17.83 -25.11
C LEU A 207 -5.27 18.66 -24.19
N SER A 208 -5.84 19.43 -23.26
CA SER A 208 -5.07 20.16 -22.25
C SER A 208 -4.24 19.26 -21.32
N TYR A 209 -4.57 17.96 -21.18
CA TYR A 209 -3.79 17.02 -20.36
C TYR A 209 -2.47 16.58 -21.02
N GLY A 210 -2.36 16.71 -22.34
CA GLY A 210 -1.17 16.33 -23.10
C GLY A 210 -0.28 17.50 -23.48
N ASP A 211 -0.57 18.72 -23.01
CA ASP A 211 0.14 19.95 -23.41
C ASP A 211 0.25 20.09 -24.94
N PHE A 212 -0.82 19.75 -25.67
CA PHE A 212 -0.90 19.97 -27.11
C PHE A 212 -0.85 21.47 -27.40
N THR A 213 -0.13 21.87 -28.45
CA THR A 213 -0.07 23.27 -28.88
C THR A 213 -1.44 23.74 -29.38
N ASN A 214 -1.65 25.05 -29.39
CA ASN A 214 -2.88 25.64 -29.91
C ASN A 214 -3.16 25.23 -31.37
N ASP A 215 -2.13 24.97 -32.17
CA ASP A 215 -2.29 24.56 -33.56
C ASP A 215 -2.88 23.14 -33.67
N PHE A 216 -2.44 22.20 -32.83
CA PHE A 216 -3.07 20.88 -32.75
C PHE A 216 -4.53 20.97 -32.28
N VAL A 217 -4.81 21.82 -31.29
CA VAL A 217 -6.20 22.02 -30.81
C VAL A 217 -7.07 22.59 -31.93
N LYS A 218 -6.58 23.57 -32.68
CA LYS A 218 -7.29 24.14 -33.84
C LYS A 218 -7.51 23.12 -34.95
N MET A 219 -6.51 22.28 -35.24
CA MET A 219 -6.60 21.19 -36.22
C MET A 219 -7.71 20.21 -35.85
N PHE A 220 -7.72 19.70 -34.60
CA PHE A 220 -8.79 18.80 -34.15
C PHE A 220 -10.17 19.49 -34.14
N ALA A 221 -10.25 20.75 -33.72
CA ALA A 221 -11.49 21.52 -33.78
C ALA A 221 -11.99 21.67 -35.22
N GLY A 222 -11.09 22.02 -36.15
CA GLY A 222 -11.39 22.12 -37.59
C GLY A 222 -11.87 20.80 -38.19
N PHE A 223 -11.24 19.69 -37.82
CA PHE A 223 -11.69 18.35 -38.20
C PHE A 223 -13.13 18.07 -37.75
N TYR A 224 -13.43 18.28 -36.46
CA TYR A 224 -14.79 18.06 -35.94
C TYR A 224 -15.82 19.02 -36.52
N THR A 225 -15.47 20.29 -36.77
CA THR A 225 -16.37 21.24 -37.43
C THR A 225 -16.61 20.87 -38.89
N GLY A 226 -15.57 20.47 -39.62
CA GLY A 226 -15.69 20.02 -41.01
C GLY A 226 -16.57 18.78 -41.13
N MET A 227 -16.43 17.84 -40.19
CA MET A 227 -17.25 16.64 -40.10
C MET A 227 -18.73 16.97 -39.82
N ASP A 228 -19.02 17.89 -38.90
CA ASP A 228 -20.38 18.31 -38.52
C ASP A 228 -21.11 19.03 -39.67
N MET A 229 -20.36 19.68 -40.56
CA MET A 229 -20.87 20.44 -41.69
C MET A 229 -20.74 19.71 -43.02
N HIS A 230 -20.31 18.44 -43.01
CA HIS A 230 -19.97 17.72 -44.23
C HIS A 230 -21.23 17.36 -45.05
N PRO A 231 -21.24 17.57 -46.37
CA PRO A 231 -22.39 17.24 -47.23
C PRO A 231 -22.88 15.79 -47.13
N GLU A 232 -21.97 14.85 -46.86
CA GLU A 232 -22.25 13.42 -46.68
C GLU A 232 -23.36 13.16 -45.65
N LEU A 233 -23.53 14.01 -44.62
CA LEU A 233 -24.61 13.85 -43.65
C LEU A 233 -26.03 13.89 -44.25
N ARG A 234 -26.17 14.43 -45.46
CA ARG A 234 -27.45 14.47 -46.19
C ARG A 234 -27.73 13.19 -47.00
N GLU A 235 -26.72 12.34 -47.16
CA GLU A 235 -26.81 11.10 -47.92
C GLU A 235 -27.38 9.96 -47.06
N GLU A 236 -27.91 8.93 -47.73
CA GLU A 236 -28.38 7.73 -47.06
C GLU A 236 -27.21 7.01 -46.36
N HIS A 237 -27.30 6.84 -45.04
CA HIS A 237 -26.24 6.27 -44.19
C HIS A 237 -24.97 7.12 -44.08
N GLY A 238 -25.02 8.40 -44.44
CA GLY A 238 -23.88 9.32 -44.34
C GLY A 238 -23.33 9.47 -42.92
N ASP A 239 -24.20 9.34 -41.92
CA ASP A 239 -23.84 9.27 -40.50
C ASP A 239 -22.87 8.12 -40.20
N LYS A 240 -23.15 6.91 -40.73
CA LYS A 240 -22.29 5.73 -40.55
C LYS A 240 -20.98 5.86 -41.34
N VAL A 241 -21.04 6.43 -42.54
CA VAL A 241 -19.85 6.68 -43.37
C VAL A 241 -18.90 7.62 -42.63
N LEU A 242 -19.41 8.73 -42.10
CA LEU A 242 -18.58 9.70 -41.39
C LEU A 242 -18.09 9.20 -40.03
N ALA A 243 -18.88 8.37 -39.32
CA ALA A 243 -18.40 7.71 -38.10
C ALA A 243 -17.24 6.74 -38.39
N LEU A 244 -17.31 5.98 -39.48
CA LEU A 244 -16.23 5.10 -39.91
C LEU A 244 -15.00 5.91 -40.35
N TYR A 245 -15.21 6.94 -41.17
CA TYR A 245 -14.15 7.85 -41.61
C TYR A 245 -13.43 8.51 -40.42
N HIS A 246 -14.19 8.96 -39.42
CA HIS A 246 -13.64 9.50 -38.17
C HIS A 246 -12.70 8.50 -37.49
N ALA A 247 -13.15 7.26 -37.32
CA ALA A 247 -12.38 6.22 -36.65
C ALA A 247 -11.05 5.93 -37.37
N GLU A 248 -11.10 5.78 -38.70
CA GLU A 248 -9.93 5.51 -39.53
C GLU A 248 -8.95 6.69 -39.51
N MET A 249 -9.43 7.91 -39.75
CA MET A 249 -8.59 9.11 -39.82
C MET A 249 -7.93 9.42 -38.48
N ARG A 250 -8.67 9.32 -37.37
CA ARG A 250 -8.10 9.59 -36.05
C ARG A 250 -7.04 8.55 -35.70
N ARG A 251 -7.27 7.27 -36.01
CA ARG A 251 -6.28 6.21 -35.79
C ARG A 251 -5.02 6.42 -36.63
N ALA A 252 -5.18 6.65 -37.92
CA ALA A 252 -4.07 6.93 -38.84
C ALA A 252 -3.25 8.15 -38.40
N TRP A 253 -3.91 9.19 -37.88
CA TRP A 253 -3.23 10.36 -37.36
C TRP A 253 -2.34 10.06 -36.16
N TYR A 254 -2.83 9.28 -35.18
CA TYR A 254 -2.02 8.88 -34.03
C TYR A 254 -0.85 7.97 -34.46
N GLU A 255 -1.05 7.08 -35.42
CA GLU A 255 0.02 6.25 -35.99
C GLU A 255 1.09 7.10 -36.69
N GLY A 256 0.67 8.09 -37.51
CA GLY A 256 1.59 9.05 -38.12
C GLY A 256 2.30 9.94 -37.10
N PHE A 257 1.61 10.34 -36.03
CA PHE A 257 2.20 11.09 -34.92
C PHE A 257 3.29 10.30 -34.20
N GLU A 258 3.08 9.00 -33.95
CA GLU A 258 4.10 8.11 -33.39
C GLU A 258 5.30 7.94 -34.33
N GLN A 259 5.07 7.94 -35.64
CA GLN A 259 6.10 7.90 -36.68
C GLN A 259 6.80 9.26 -36.93
N ARG A 260 6.39 10.32 -36.22
CA ARG A 260 6.88 11.71 -36.35
C ARG A 260 6.52 12.39 -37.68
N GLU A 261 5.48 11.91 -38.35
CA GLU A 261 4.94 12.48 -39.58
C GLU A 261 3.42 12.75 -39.42
N PRO A 262 3.02 13.63 -38.47
CA PRO A 262 1.61 13.98 -38.32
C PRO A 262 1.15 14.80 -39.53
N PHE A 263 -0.05 14.51 -40.01
CA PHE A 263 -0.72 15.28 -41.05
C PHE A 263 -1.86 16.11 -40.47
N ASP A 264 -2.37 17.06 -41.26
CA ASP A 264 -3.50 17.90 -40.86
C ASP A 264 -4.83 17.15 -41.01
N LEU A 265 -5.47 16.83 -39.88
CA LEU A 265 -6.78 16.18 -39.86
C LEU A 265 -7.92 17.05 -40.37
N ALA A 266 -7.79 18.38 -40.36
CA ALA A 266 -8.83 19.28 -40.85
C ALA A 266 -8.96 19.22 -42.39
N VAL A 267 -7.96 18.68 -43.09
CA VAL A 267 -7.99 18.45 -44.54
C VAL A 267 -8.59 17.07 -44.80
N PHE A 268 -9.76 17.03 -45.44
CA PHE A 268 -10.48 15.78 -45.68
C PHE A 268 -9.86 15.00 -46.85
N SER A 269 -9.70 13.69 -46.67
CA SER A 269 -9.28 12.75 -47.70
C SER A 269 -10.50 12.16 -48.38
N GLU A 270 -10.78 12.59 -49.61
CA GLU A 270 -11.88 12.04 -50.41
C GLU A 270 -11.66 10.55 -50.72
N ASP A 271 -10.41 10.11 -50.89
CA ASP A 271 -10.08 8.70 -51.13
C ASP A 271 -10.46 7.82 -49.92
N THR A 272 -10.15 8.26 -48.71
CA THR A 272 -10.55 7.55 -47.49
C THR A 272 -12.07 7.58 -47.30
N LEU A 273 -12.71 8.70 -47.63
CA LEU A 273 -14.17 8.82 -47.55
C LEU A 273 -14.89 7.88 -48.53
N GLU A 274 -14.43 7.79 -49.77
CA GLU A 274 -14.99 6.87 -50.77
C GLU A 274 -14.82 5.41 -50.35
N LYS A 275 -13.66 5.04 -49.77
CA LYS A 275 -13.47 3.70 -49.19
C LYS A 275 -14.50 3.41 -48.09
N CYS A 276 -14.79 4.39 -47.23
CA CYS A 276 -15.81 4.26 -46.20
C CYS A 276 -17.21 4.09 -46.80
N ARG A 277 -17.56 4.83 -47.88
CA ARG A 277 -18.83 4.67 -48.59
C ARG A 277 -19.00 3.25 -49.13
N ILE A 278 -17.98 2.72 -49.81
CA ILE A 278 -17.99 1.36 -50.37
C ILE A 278 -18.19 0.32 -49.26
N GLU A 279 -17.47 0.47 -48.15
CA GLU A 279 -17.54 -0.46 -47.03
C GLU A 279 -18.92 -0.46 -46.36
N ILE A 280 -19.52 0.70 -46.12
CA ILE A 280 -20.87 0.79 -45.56
C ILE A 280 -21.92 0.20 -46.51
N ARG A 281 -21.82 0.45 -47.82
CA ARG A 281 -22.69 -0.19 -48.83
C ARG A 281 -22.57 -1.71 -48.78
N ARG A 282 -21.35 -2.25 -48.72
CA ARG A 282 -21.09 -3.69 -48.59
C ARG A 282 -21.75 -4.27 -47.34
N GLN A 283 -21.56 -3.66 -46.17
CA GLN A 283 -22.15 -4.10 -44.91
C GLN A 283 -23.69 -4.10 -44.94
N ASN A 284 -24.29 -3.09 -45.59
CA ASN A 284 -25.75 -3.01 -45.72
C ASN A 284 -26.29 -4.09 -46.66
N ASN A 285 -25.64 -4.35 -47.79
CA ASN A 285 -26.03 -5.43 -48.72
C ASN A 285 -25.95 -6.81 -48.06
N GLU A 286 -24.95 -7.05 -47.23
CA GLU A 286 -24.82 -8.29 -46.45
C GLU A 286 -25.91 -8.43 -45.39
N LYS A 287 -26.24 -7.34 -44.68
CA LYS A 287 -27.33 -7.34 -43.70
C LYS A 287 -28.69 -7.58 -44.37
N ALA A 288 -28.94 -6.98 -45.53
CA ALA A 288 -30.15 -7.22 -46.31
C ALA A 288 -30.26 -8.68 -46.77
N SER A 289 -29.16 -9.23 -47.29
CA SER A 289 -29.09 -10.64 -47.73
C SER A 289 -29.30 -11.64 -46.60
N LYS A 290 -28.88 -11.31 -45.37
CA LYS A 290 -29.12 -12.13 -44.18
C LYS A 290 -30.56 -12.02 -43.70
N ARG A 291 -31.20 -10.85 -43.79
CA ARG A 291 -32.61 -10.66 -43.39
C ARG A 291 -33.60 -11.35 -44.34
N CYS A 292 -33.27 -11.53 -45.61
CA CYS A 292 -34.10 -12.27 -46.56
C CYS A 292 -33.94 -13.81 -46.51
N ARG A 293 -33.03 -14.33 -45.67
CA ARG A 293 -32.81 -15.79 -45.50
C ARG A 293 -33.52 -16.40 -44.28
N TRP A 294 -34.29 -15.59 -43.55
CA TRP A 294 -35.17 -16.00 -42.44
C TRP A 294 -36.60 -15.62 -42.78
#